data_AF-A0A2R7QTC4-F1
#
_entry.id   AF-A0A2R7QTC4-F1
#
_cell.length_a   1.000
_cell.length_b   1.000
_cell.length_c   1.000
_cell.angle_alpha   90.00
_cell.angle_beta   90.00
_cell.angle_gamma   90.00
#
_symmetry.space_group_name_H-M   'P 1'
#
loop_
_entity.id
_entity.type
_entity.pdbx_description
1 polymer ?
#
loop_
_entity_poly.entity_id
_entity_poly.type
_entity_poly.pdbx_seq_one_letter_code
_entity_poly.pdbx_strand_id
1 'polypeptide(L)'
;MKTLLLVGLLALAGCATTGGGGTPPVDVSGADVSSKTLANGDTVQEYRVSGQLRMVKVTPAQGPAFYMYDRNGDGRMDSDKDGVSPVYWKLYSW
;
A
#
# COMPACT_ATOMS: atom_id res chain seq x y z
N MET A 1 34.62 47.82 -14.85
CA MET A 1 34.14 47.35 -13.52
C MET A 1 32.74 46.77 -13.74
N LYS A 2 32.58 45.62 -14.42
CA LYS A 2 32.57 44.24 -13.90
C LYS A 2 31.64 44.02 -12.69
N THR A 3 30.38 44.45 -12.82
CA THR A 3 29.27 44.00 -11.99
C THR A 3 28.80 42.63 -12.47
N LEU A 4 29.30 41.59 -11.80
CA LEU A 4 28.60 40.34 -11.61
C LEU A 4 27.21 40.64 -11.04
N LEU A 5 26.14 40.21 -11.71
CA LEU A 5 24.86 39.95 -11.05
C LEU A 5 24.24 38.69 -11.64
N LEU A 6 24.57 37.63 -10.91
CA LEU A 6 24.24 36.23 -11.05
C LEU A 6 22.80 36.02 -10.53
N VAL A 7 21.77 36.34 -11.30
CA VAL A 7 20.38 36.19 -10.83
C VAL A 7 19.48 35.71 -11.97
N GLY A 8 19.27 34.40 -12.07
CA GLY A 8 18.34 33.85 -13.05
C GLY A 8 18.25 32.34 -13.11
N LEU A 9 18.49 31.62 -12.00
CA LEU A 9 18.39 30.16 -11.97
C LEU A 9 17.75 29.65 -10.65
N LEU A 10 16.62 30.24 -10.25
CA LEU A 10 15.80 29.72 -9.16
C LEU A 10 14.33 29.70 -9.57
N ALA A 11 13.89 28.60 -10.19
CA ALA A 11 12.45 28.26 -10.24
C ALA A 11 12.18 26.77 -10.57
N LEU A 12 13.11 25.85 -10.32
CA LEU A 12 12.89 24.40 -10.49
C LEU A 12 12.89 23.70 -9.14
N ALA A 13 12.00 24.14 -8.25
CA ALA A 13 11.60 23.37 -7.08
C ALA A 13 10.07 23.26 -7.08
N GLY A 14 9.52 22.82 -8.21
CA GLY A 14 8.20 22.20 -8.18
C GLY A 14 8.35 20.90 -7.41
N CYS A 15 8.04 20.91 -6.11
CA CYS A 15 7.76 19.69 -5.39
C CYS A 15 6.59 19.02 -6.12
N ALA A 16 6.89 18.07 -7.01
CA ALA A 16 5.93 17.10 -7.46
C ALA A 16 5.58 16.28 -6.22
N THR A 17 4.61 16.75 -5.44
CA THR A 17 3.97 15.92 -4.43
C THR A 17 3.20 14.88 -5.24
N THR A 18 3.85 13.74 -5.51
CA THR A 18 3.19 12.56 -6.03
C THR A 18 2.27 12.08 -4.91
N GLY A 19 1.08 12.68 -4.83
CA GLY A 19 0.09 12.37 -3.83
C GLY A 19 -0.29 10.90 -3.93
N GLY A 20 0.06 10.13 -2.88
CA GLY A 20 -0.72 9.04 -2.29
C GLY A 20 -1.22 7.88 -3.16
N GLY A 21 -0.93 7.82 -4.46
CA GLY A 21 -1.54 6.87 -5.41
C GLY A 21 -1.16 5.40 -5.24
N GLY A 22 -0.25 5.11 -4.31
CA GLY A 22 0.23 3.76 -4.02
C GLY A 22 0.08 3.34 -2.57
N THR A 23 -0.35 4.22 -1.68
CA THR A 23 -0.41 3.93 -0.25
C THR A 23 -1.69 3.14 0.05
N PRO A 24 -1.59 1.97 0.69
CA PRO A 24 -2.79 1.25 1.15
C PRO A 24 -3.64 2.12 2.08
N PRO A 25 -4.96 1.85 2.19
CA PRO A 25 -5.86 2.57 3.10
C PRO A 25 -5.56 2.33 4.58
N VAL A 26 -4.58 1.48 4.90
CA VAL A 26 -4.08 1.18 6.24
C VAL A 26 -2.57 1.38 6.26
N ASP A 27 -2.03 1.91 7.35
CA ASP A 27 -0.58 2.03 7.52
C ASP A 27 0.04 0.65 7.72
N VAL A 28 0.94 0.28 6.81
CA VAL A 28 1.73 -0.96 6.83
C VAL A 28 3.22 -0.67 6.92
N SER A 29 3.60 0.55 7.28
CA SER A 29 4.99 0.94 7.47
C SER A 29 5.60 0.13 8.60
N GLY A 30 6.78 -0.45 8.35
CA GLY A 30 7.45 -1.31 9.34
C GLY A 30 6.77 -2.67 9.57
N ALA A 31 5.86 -3.10 8.68
CA ALA A 31 5.27 -4.42 8.77
C ALA A 31 6.31 -5.53 8.59
N ASP A 32 6.24 -6.55 9.45
CA ASP A 32 6.79 -7.87 9.17
C ASP A 32 5.88 -8.57 8.15
N VAL A 33 6.46 -8.99 7.02
CA VAL A 33 5.69 -9.57 5.90
C VAL A 33 6.01 -11.05 5.79
N SER A 34 5.04 -11.88 6.16
CA SER A 34 5.11 -13.32 5.92
C SER A 34 4.48 -13.66 4.57
N SER A 35 5.04 -14.64 3.86
CA SER A 35 4.58 -15.06 2.54
C SER A 35 4.48 -16.57 2.46
N LYS A 36 3.38 -17.08 1.92
CA LYS A 36 3.14 -18.51 1.72
C LYS A 36 2.52 -18.75 0.34
N THR A 37 3.10 -19.66 -0.43
CA THR A 37 2.49 -20.20 -1.64
C THR A 37 1.64 -21.41 -1.27
N LEU A 38 0.40 -21.42 -1.73
CA LEU A 38 -0.57 -22.47 -1.51
C LEU A 38 -0.45 -23.54 -2.61
N ALA A 39 -1.05 -24.72 -2.39
CA ALA A 39 -0.96 -25.84 -3.32
C ALA A 39 -1.61 -25.55 -4.70
N ASN A 40 -2.56 -24.62 -4.75
CA ASN A 40 -3.16 -24.14 -6.00
C ASN A 40 -2.31 -23.08 -6.72
N GLY A 41 -1.14 -22.73 -6.19
CA GLY A 41 -0.21 -21.75 -6.75
C GLY A 41 -0.43 -20.31 -6.27
N ASP A 42 -1.49 -20.04 -5.52
CA ASP A 42 -1.75 -18.69 -5.00
C ASP A 42 -0.70 -18.31 -3.96
N THR A 43 -0.26 -17.05 -3.97
CA THR A 43 0.63 -16.52 -2.93
C THR A 43 -0.14 -15.62 -1.99
N VAL A 44 -0.15 -15.97 -0.70
CA VAL A 44 -0.74 -15.17 0.37
C VAL A 44 0.38 -14.47 1.14
N GLN A 45 0.26 -13.16 1.28
CA GLN A 45 1.17 -12.34 2.08
C GLN A 45 0.39 -11.67 3.22
N GLU A 46 0.86 -11.85 4.45
CA GLU A 46 0.33 -11.20 5.64
C GLU A 46 1.28 -10.09 6.08
N TYR A 47 0.75 -8.87 6.24
CA TYR A 47 1.50 -7.70 6.69
C TYR A 47 1.14 -7.42 8.14
N ARG A 48 2.10 -7.64 9.04
CA ARG A 48 1.91 -7.48 10.49
C ARG A 48 2.72 -6.31 11.03
N VAL A 49 2.05 -5.29 11.54
CA VAL A 49 2.71 -4.16 12.21
C VAL A 49 2.66 -4.42 13.71
N SER A 50 3.82 -4.48 14.36
CA SER A 50 3.94 -4.76 15.81
C SER A 50 3.18 -6.03 16.25
N GLY A 51 3.17 -7.06 15.40
CA GLY A 51 2.49 -8.34 15.65
C GLY A 51 1.00 -8.37 15.29
N GLN A 52 0.36 -7.22 15.07
CA GLN A 52 -1.05 -7.14 14.65
C GLN A 52 -1.16 -7.24 13.12
N LEU A 53 -2.09 -8.06 12.65
CA LEU A 53 -2.35 -8.24 11.23
C LEU A 53 -3.12 -7.03 10.69
N ARG A 54 -2.54 -6.32 9.72
CA ARG A 54 -3.09 -5.06 9.18
C ARG A 54 -3.62 -5.20 7.76
N MET A 55 -2.95 -6.03 6.94
CA MET A 55 -3.32 -6.26 5.55
C MET A 55 -2.99 -7.69 5.15
N VAL A 56 -3.84 -8.25 4.28
CA VAL A 56 -3.51 -9.46 3.53
C VAL A 56 -3.52 -9.12 2.06
N LYS A 57 -2.47 -9.53 1.34
CA LYS A 57 -2.43 -9.50 -0.12
C LYS A 57 -2.47 -10.94 -0.61
N VAL A 58 -3.44 -11.25 -1.46
CA VAL A 58 -3.49 -12.51 -2.19
C VAL A 58 -3.12 -12.23 -3.63
N THR A 59 -2.15 -12.97 -4.15
CA THR A 59 -1.76 -12.97 -5.56
C THR A 59 -2.12 -14.34 -6.13
N PRO A 60 -3.27 -14.47 -6.80
CA PRO A 60 -3.69 -15.73 -7.39
C PRO A 60 -2.69 -16.21 -8.45
N ALA A 61 -2.59 -17.53 -8.64
CA ALA A 61 -1.79 -18.10 -9.74
C ALA A 61 -2.27 -17.61 -11.11
N GLN A 62 -3.59 -17.37 -11.22
CA GLN A 62 -4.23 -16.83 -12.40
C GLN A 62 -5.23 -15.73 -12.00
N GLY A 63 -4.92 -14.48 -12.39
CA GLY A 63 -5.78 -13.33 -12.15
C GLY A 63 -5.08 -12.21 -11.37
N PRO A 64 -5.78 -11.09 -11.14
CA PRO A 64 -5.21 -9.94 -10.46
C PRO A 64 -5.10 -10.18 -8.95
N ALA A 65 -4.08 -9.57 -8.34
CA ALA A 65 -3.96 -9.54 -6.88
C ALA A 65 -5.10 -8.73 -6.25
N PHE A 66 -5.53 -9.17 -5.06
CA PHE A 66 -6.50 -8.47 -4.23
C PHE A 66 -6.01 -8.36 -2.80
N TYR A 67 -6.63 -7.45 -2.07
CA TYR A 67 -6.22 -7.02 -0.74
C TYR A 67 -7.38 -7.05 0.23
N MET A 68 -7.10 -7.37 1.48
CA MET A 68 -8.03 -7.27 2.61
C MET A 68 -7.35 -6.44 3.69
N TYR A 69 -8.14 -5.66 4.43
CA TYR A 69 -7.62 -4.67 5.37
C TYR A 69 -8.32 -4.77 6.73
N ASP A 70 -7.54 -4.54 7.78
CA ASP A 70 -8.01 -4.16 9.11
C ASP A 70 -7.91 -2.63 9.22
N ARG A 71 -9.02 -1.89 9.03
CA ARG A 71 -8.98 -0.43 9.13
C ARG A 71 -9.04 0.05 10.59
N ASN A 72 -9.53 -0.75 11.52
CA ASN A 72 -9.83 -0.31 12.89
C ASN A 72 -8.71 -0.60 13.92
N GLY A 73 -7.72 -1.44 13.60
CA GLY A 73 -6.60 -1.72 14.52
C GLY A 73 -6.77 -2.96 15.38
N ASP A 74 -7.84 -3.74 15.23
CA ASP A 74 -8.18 -4.82 16.16
C ASP A 74 -7.49 -6.17 15.82
N GLY A 75 -6.74 -6.22 14.72
CA GLY A 75 -6.03 -7.41 14.25
C GLY A 75 -6.90 -8.43 13.54
N ARG A 76 -8.16 -8.10 13.23
CA ARG A 76 -9.07 -8.87 12.37
C ARG A 76 -9.38 -8.06 11.12
N MET A 77 -9.62 -8.77 10.01
CA MET A 77 -10.06 -8.07 8.80
C MET A 77 -11.43 -7.49 9.03
N ASP A 78 -11.67 -6.30 8.47
CA ASP A 78 -13.00 -5.72 8.53
C ASP A 78 -14.00 -6.65 7.86
N SER A 79 -15.22 -6.64 8.36
CA SER A 79 -16.37 -7.30 7.75
C SER A 79 -17.46 -6.27 7.47
N ASP A 80 -18.29 -6.57 6.47
CA ASP A 80 -19.53 -5.84 6.24
C ASP A 80 -20.62 -6.24 7.25
N LYS A 81 -21.82 -5.68 7.07
CA LYS A 81 -22.99 -5.94 7.94
C LYS A 81 -23.40 -7.42 7.99
N ASP A 82 -23.03 -8.21 6.99
CA ASP A 82 -23.39 -9.63 6.88
C ASP A 82 -22.21 -10.53 7.35
N GLY A 83 -21.13 -9.94 7.85
CA GLY A 83 -19.95 -10.64 8.35
C GLY A 83 -18.91 -10.98 7.26
N VAL A 84 -19.11 -10.55 6.02
CA VAL A 84 -18.20 -10.85 4.91
C VAL A 84 -17.06 -9.84 4.88
N SER A 85 -15.82 -10.32 4.88
CA SER A 85 -14.67 -9.43 4.70
C SER A 85 -14.53 -9.01 3.23
N PRO A 86 -14.63 -7.72 2.90
CA PRO A 86 -14.52 -7.27 1.52
C PRO A 86 -13.10 -7.43 0.99
N VAL A 87 -13.01 -7.72 -0.30
CA VAL A 87 -11.75 -7.72 -1.05
C VAL A 87 -11.64 -6.43 -1.88
N TYR A 88 -10.43 -5.92 -2.01
CA TYR A 88 -10.13 -4.71 -2.74
C TYR A 88 -9.16 -5.01 -3.87
N TRP A 89 -9.40 -4.43 -5.04
CA TRP A 89 -8.46 -4.47 -6.16
C TRP A 89 -7.82 -3.12 -6.35
N LYS A 90 -6.54 -3.13 -6.73
CA LYS A 90 -5.86 -1.93 -7.17
C LYS A 90 -6.17 -1.72 -8.66
N LEU A 91 -6.90 -0.65 -8.96
CA LEU A 91 -7.28 -0.33 -10.35
C LEU A 91 -6.23 0.53 -11.05
N TYR A 92 -5.61 1.46 -10.32
CA TYR A 92 -4.60 2.37 -10.85
C TYR A 92 -3.46 2.55 -9.84
N SER A 93 -2.25 2.83 -10.36
CA SER A 93 -1.08 3.27 -9.62
C SER A 93 -0.33 4.26 -10.51
N TRP A 94 0.20 5.32 -9.94
CA TRP A 94 1.10 6.27 -10.59
C TRP A 94 2.32 6.51 -9.72
#